data_AF-D2IP76-F1
#
_entry.id   AF-D2IP76-F1
#
_cell.length_a   1.000
_cell.length_b   1.000
_cell.length_c   1.000
_cell.angle_alpha   90.00
_cell.angle_beta   90.00
_cell.angle_gamma   90.00
#
_symmetry.space_group_name_H-M   'P 1'
#
loop_
_entity.id
_entity.type
_entity.pdbx_description
1 polymer ?
#
loop_
_entity_poly.entity_id
_entity_poly.type
_entity_poly.pdbx_seq_one_letter_code
_entity_poly.pdbx_strand_id
1 'polypeptide(L)'
;RKFGCTEFVNPKDHNKPVQEVLAEMTNGGVDRSVECTGNINAMIQAFECVHDGWGVAVLVGVPHKDGEFKTHPMKFVNERTLKGTFFGNYKPRNDLPNVVELYMKK
;
A
#
# COMPACT_ATOMS: atom_id res chain seq x y z
N ARG A 1 13.03 -16.49 6.39
CA ARG A 1 12.19 -15.49 5.69
C ARG A 1 12.15 -15.85 4.21
N LYS A 2 11.00 -16.28 3.64
CA LYS A 2 10.93 -16.84 2.27
C LYS A 2 10.71 -15.77 1.17
N PHE A 3 9.97 -14.71 1.49
CA PHE A 3 9.56 -13.67 0.54
C PHE A 3 9.97 -12.23 0.94
N GLY A 4 10.84 -12.08 1.95
CA GLY A 4 11.45 -10.78 2.29
C GLY A 4 10.83 -10.01 3.47
N CYS A 5 9.62 -10.34 3.93
CA CYS A 5 9.00 -9.65 5.09
C CYS A 5 9.88 -9.75 6.35
N THR A 6 10.09 -8.61 7.02
CA THR A 6 10.91 -8.50 8.23
C THR A 6 10.09 -8.56 9.52
N GLU A 7 8.90 -7.97 9.49
CA GLU A 7 7.97 -7.80 10.61
C GLU A 7 6.55 -8.11 10.15
N PHE A 8 5.67 -8.40 11.11
CA PHE A 8 4.27 -8.71 10.87
C PHE A 8 3.41 -8.09 11.96
N VAL A 9 2.33 -7.44 11.56
CA VAL A 9 1.36 -6.78 12.44
C VAL A 9 -0.02 -7.30 12.11
N ASN A 10 -0.71 -7.84 13.11
CA ASN A 10 -2.10 -8.26 12.99
C ASN A 10 -2.99 -7.19 13.65
N PRO A 11 -3.87 -6.50 12.90
CA PRO A 11 -4.71 -5.43 13.44
C PRO A 11 -5.56 -5.85 14.65
N LYS A 12 -5.88 -7.14 14.80
CA LYS A 12 -6.69 -7.66 15.93
C LYS A 12 -5.95 -7.67 17.26
N ASP A 13 -4.62 -7.58 17.24
CA ASP A 13 -3.78 -7.62 18.44
C ASP A 13 -3.55 -6.20 19.00
N HIS A 14 -4.20 -5.19 18.42
CA HIS A 14 -4.06 -3.79 18.80
C HIS A 14 -5.42 -3.12 19.02
N ASN A 15 -5.49 -2.26 20.04
CA ASN A 15 -6.66 -1.42 20.29
C ASN A 15 -6.64 -0.12 19.47
N LYS A 16 -5.47 0.30 18.99
CA LYS A 16 -5.31 1.48 18.13
C LYS A 16 -5.57 1.13 16.66
N PRO A 17 -6.00 2.09 15.83
CA PRO A 17 -6.03 1.92 14.38
C PRO A 17 -4.65 1.49 13.84
N VAL A 18 -4.61 0.49 12.95
CA VAL A 18 -3.36 -0.10 12.48
C VAL A 18 -2.43 0.92 11.81
N GLN A 19 -2.98 1.96 11.17
CA GLN A 19 -2.17 3.02 10.56
C GLN A 19 -1.39 3.84 11.59
N GLU A 20 -1.92 4.01 12.81
CA GLU A 20 -1.21 4.67 13.91
C GLU A 20 -0.14 3.76 14.49
N VAL A 21 -0.45 2.47 14.65
CA VAL A 21 0.53 1.46 15.09
C VAL A 21 1.74 1.45 14.15
N LEU A 22 1.50 1.42 12.83
CA LEU A 22 2.56 1.45 11.83
C LEU A 22 3.34 2.77 11.85
N ALA A 23 2.67 3.91 12.02
CA ALA A 23 3.35 5.21 12.12
C ALA A 23 4.25 5.29 13.36
N GLU A 24 3.80 4.78 14.51
CA GLU A 24 4.60 4.70 15.75
C GLU A 24 5.82 3.79 15.57
N MET A 25 5.64 2.60 14.97
CA MET A 25 6.73 1.66 14.69
C MET A 25 7.79 2.23 13.73
N THR A 26 7.40 3.14 12.85
CA THR A 26 8.25 3.67 11.78
C THR A 26 8.58 5.15 11.94
N ASN A 27 8.32 5.73 13.11
CA ASN A 27 8.62 7.12 13.44
C ASN A 27 8.02 8.15 12.44
N GLY A 28 6.75 7.97 12.09
CA GLY A 28 6.00 8.92 11.24
C GLY A 28 5.23 8.27 10.10
N GLY A 29 5.47 7.00 9.80
CA GLY A 29 4.84 6.26 8.72
C GLY A 29 5.85 5.64 7.77
N VAL A 30 5.40 4.68 6.97
CA VAL A 30 6.25 4.03 5.98
C VAL A 30 6.47 4.93 4.76
N ASP A 31 7.62 4.79 4.10
CA ASP A 31 7.87 5.50 2.84
C ASP A 31 6.88 5.07 1.76
N ARG A 32 6.56 3.78 1.72
CA ARG A 32 5.69 3.17 0.71
C ARG A 32 4.74 2.18 1.37
N SER A 33 3.47 2.24 1.02
CA SER A 33 2.48 1.22 1.36
C SER A 33 1.83 0.66 0.10
N VAL A 34 1.43 -0.61 0.15
CA VAL A 34 0.75 -1.30 -0.94
C VAL A 34 -0.45 -2.05 -0.37
N GLU A 35 -1.66 -1.68 -0.81
CA GLU A 35 -2.89 -2.35 -0.41
C GLU A 35 -3.24 -3.44 -1.42
N CYS A 36 -3.41 -4.68 -0.95
CA CYS A 36 -3.53 -5.87 -1.80
C CYS A 36 -4.80 -6.70 -1.54
N THR A 37 -5.74 -6.23 -0.71
CA THR A 37 -6.93 -6.97 -0.29
C THR A 37 -8.20 -6.52 -1.00
N GLY A 38 -8.29 -5.25 -1.41
CA GLY A 38 -9.52 -4.67 -1.97
C GLY A 38 -10.50 -4.15 -0.91
N ASN A 39 -10.16 -4.24 0.38
CA ASN A 39 -11.00 -3.72 1.45
C ASN A 39 -10.84 -2.19 1.58
N ILE A 40 -11.96 -1.45 1.53
CA ILE A 40 -11.95 0.02 1.59
C ILE A 40 -11.29 0.56 2.86
N ASN A 41 -11.53 -0.06 4.02
CA ASN A 41 -10.89 0.38 5.26
C ASN A 41 -9.38 0.14 5.20
N ALA A 42 -8.94 -0.99 4.63
CA ALA A 42 -7.51 -1.25 4.43
C ALA A 42 -6.86 -0.26 3.44
N MET A 43 -7.58 0.19 2.42
CA MET A 43 -7.11 1.23 1.48
C MET A 43 -6.87 2.56 2.20
N ILE A 44 -7.82 2.98 3.04
CA ILE A 44 -7.69 4.21 3.84
C ILE A 44 -6.51 4.06 4.80
N GLN A 45 -6.42 2.93 5.52
CA GLN A 45 -5.32 2.66 6.46
C GLN A 45 -3.96 2.64 5.76
N ALA A 46 -3.86 2.05 4.57
CA ALA A 46 -2.64 2.04 3.77
C ALA A 46 -2.23 3.45 3.34
N PHE A 47 -3.17 4.31 2.95
CA PHE A 47 -2.89 5.71 2.66
C PHE A 47 -2.55 6.50 3.93
N GLU A 48 -3.14 6.16 5.06
CA GLU A 48 -2.96 6.91 6.28
C GLU A 48 -1.70 6.52 7.06
N CYS A 49 -1.11 5.36 6.78
CA CYS A 49 0.12 4.88 7.42
C CYS A 49 1.41 5.30 6.72
N VAL A 50 1.35 5.98 5.56
CA VAL A 50 2.55 6.50 4.91
C VAL A 50 3.01 7.81 5.55
N HIS A 51 4.30 8.08 5.44
CA HIS A 51 4.93 9.29 5.98
C HIS A 51 4.41 10.57 5.31
N ASP A 52 4.22 11.64 6.08
CA ASP A 52 3.95 12.99 5.54
C ASP A 52 5.19 13.49 4.75
N GLY A 53 5.02 14.32 3.72
CA GLY A 53 6.13 14.83 2.91
C GLY A 53 6.45 13.97 1.68
N TRP A 54 6.70 12.67 1.87
CA TRP A 54 7.21 11.81 0.77
C TRP A 54 6.54 10.44 0.63
N GLY A 55 5.57 10.13 1.50
CA GLY A 55 4.87 8.85 1.52
C GLY A 55 4.06 8.61 0.25
N VAL A 56 4.15 7.39 -0.29
CA VAL A 56 3.33 6.97 -1.44
C VAL A 56 2.58 5.68 -1.11
N ALA A 57 1.25 5.75 -1.16
CA ALA A 57 0.40 4.58 -1.06
C ALA A 57 -0.06 4.12 -2.44
N VAL A 58 -0.01 2.81 -2.69
CA VAL A 58 -0.43 2.19 -3.94
C VAL A 58 -1.57 1.21 -3.67
N LEU A 59 -2.72 1.44 -4.29
CA LEU A 59 -3.86 0.55 -4.23
C LEU A 59 -3.81 -0.45 -5.40
N VAL A 60 -3.70 -1.74 -5.07
CA VAL A 60 -3.67 -2.86 -6.02
C VAL A 60 -4.95 -3.70 -5.91
N GLY A 61 -5.48 -3.83 -4.69
CA GLY A 61 -6.72 -4.55 -4.44
C GLY A 61 -7.92 -3.93 -5.19
N VAL A 62 -8.77 -4.78 -5.76
CA VAL A 62 -9.97 -4.33 -6.48
C VAL A 62 -11.13 -4.23 -5.47
N PRO A 63 -11.71 -3.05 -5.25
CA PRO A 63 -12.79 -2.88 -4.29
C PRO A 63 -14.12 -3.40 -4.80
N HIS A 64 -15.09 -3.56 -3.89
CA HIS A 64 -16.49 -3.73 -4.28
C HIS A 64 -16.99 -2.47 -5.01
N LYS A 65 -17.97 -2.65 -5.91
CA LYS A 65 -18.49 -1.62 -6.82
C LYS A 65 -18.95 -0.34 -6.10
N ASP A 66 -19.53 -0.50 -4.92
CA ASP A 66 -20.10 0.58 -4.11
C ASP A 66 -19.13 1.10 -3.03
N GLY A 67 -17.86 0.70 -3.09
CA GLY A 67 -16.85 1.10 -2.12
C GLY A 67 -16.39 2.54 -2.35
N GLU A 68 -16.49 3.37 -1.31
CA GLU A 68 -16.05 4.77 -1.36
C GLU A 68 -14.80 4.98 -0.50
N PHE A 69 -13.72 5.42 -1.13
CA PHE A 69 -12.51 5.86 -0.42
C PHE A 69 -12.74 7.26 0.16
N LYS A 70 -12.54 7.43 1.48
CA LYS A 70 -12.70 8.71 2.18
C LYS A 70 -11.54 8.93 3.14
N THR A 71 -10.90 10.09 3.07
CA THR A 71 -9.85 10.52 3.98
C THR A 71 -9.87 12.05 4.12
N HIS A 72 -9.16 12.58 5.10
CA HIS A 72 -9.10 14.02 5.35
C HIS A 72 -8.20 14.72 4.31
N PRO A 73 -8.62 15.82 3.65
CA PRO A 73 -7.83 16.50 2.63
C PRO A 73 -6.42 16.92 3.07
N MET A 74 -6.24 17.28 4.35
CA MET A 74 -4.91 17.60 4.90
C MET A 74 -3.89 16.47 4.74
N LYS A 75 -4.31 15.21 4.62
CA LYS A 75 -3.39 14.10 4.34
C LYS A 75 -2.69 14.27 2.99
N PHE A 76 -3.37 14.84 2.00
CA PHE A 76 -2.76 15.19 0.70
C PHE A 76 -2.00 16.51 0.75
N VAL A 77 -2.51 17.51 1.49
CA VAL A 77 -1.80 18.80 1.66
C VAL A 77 -0.46 18.60 2.37
N ASN A 78 -0.38 17.65 3.29
CA ASN A 78 0.87 17.20 3.91
C ASN A 78 1.70 16.29 2.97
N GLU A 79 1.55 16.48 1.65
CA GLU A 79 2.37 15.90 0.59
C GLU A 79 2.41 14.36 0.51
N ARG A 80 1.39 13.67 1.04
CA ARG A 80 1.21 12.25 0.73
C ARG A 80 0.68 12.07 -0.69
N THR A 81 1.12 11.01 -1.35
CA THR A 81 0.65 10.65 -2.69
C THR A 81 -0.12 9.34 -2.66
N LEU A 82 -1.30 9.31 -3.27
CA LEU A 82 -2.08 8.10 -3.51
C LEU A 82 -2.05 7.75 -4.99
N LYS A 83 -1.77 6.48 -5.30
CA LYS A 83 -1.81 5.94 -6.67
C LYS A 83 -2.63 4.66 -6.71
N GLY A 84 -3.31 4.44 -7.82
CA GLY A 84 -3.86 3.13 -8.17
C GLY A 84 -2.94 2.42 -9.17
N THR A 85 -3.05 1.10 -9.24
CA THR A 85 -2.42 0.34 -10.32
C THR A 85 -3.32 -0.81 -10.78
N PHE A 86 -3.24 -1.12 -12.07
CA PHE A 86 -3.85 -2.30 -12.64
C PHE A 86 -2.74 -3.16 -13.24
N PHE A 87 -2.76 -4.46 -12.97
CA PHE A 87 -1.77 -5.42 -13.48
C PHE A 87 -0.31 -5.03 -13.14
N GLY A 88 -0.09 -4.38 -11.99
CA GLY A 88 1.23 -3.89 -11.58
C GLY A 88 1.81 -2.79 -12.49
N ASN A 89 0.95 -2.13 -13.29
CA ASN A 89 1.31 -1.13 -14.30
C ASN A 89 2.16 -1.68 -15.47
N TYR A 90 2.15 -3.00 -15.67
CA TYR A 90 2.83 -3.64 -16.79
C TYR A 90 2.01 -3.55 -18.08
N LYS A 91 2.71 -3.30 -19.20
CA LYS A 91 2.19 -3.46 -20.57
C LYS A 91 2.31 -4.94 -20.96
N PRO A 92 1.22 -5.71 -21.06
CA PRO A 92 1.30 -7.17 -21.11
C PRO A 92 2.19 -7.74 -22.22
N ARG A 93 2.12 -7.19 -23.43
CA ARG A 93 2.90 -7.69 -24.59
C ARG A 93 4.39 -7.35 -24.52
N ASN A 94 4.74 -6.24 -23.87
CA ASN A 94 6.10 -5.73 -23.87
C ASN A 94 6.85 -6.13 -22.60
N ASP A 95 6.16 -6.16 -21.45
CA ASP A 95 6.81 -6.24 -20.15
C ASP A 95 6.79 -7.66 -19.56
N LEU A 96 5.75 -8.47 -19.82
CA LEU A 96 5.69 -9.84 -19.31
C LEU A 96 6.84 -10.73 -19.81
N PRO A 97 7.28 -10.64 -21.09
CA PRO A 97 8.47 -11.37 -21.53
C PRO A 97 9.71 -11.06 -20.66
N ASN A 98 9.87 -9.80 -20.24
CA ASN A 98 10.99 -9.37 -19.40
C ASN A 98 10.89 -9.98 -17.99
N VAL A 99 9.68 -10.09 -17.43
CA VAL A 99 9.47 -10.74 -16.13
C VAL A 99 9.81 -12.24 -16.19
N VAL A 100 9.45 -12.92 -17.27
CA VAL A 100 9.83 -14.33 -17.51
C VAL A 100 11.35 -14.46 -17.62
N GLU A 101 12.01 -13.57 -18.36
CA GLU A 101 13.46 -13.56 -18.48
C GLU A 101 14.16 -13.38 -17.12
N LEU A 102 13.64 -12.47 -16.26
CA LEU A 102 14.13 -12.29 -14.89
C LEU A 102 14.00 -13.56 -14.04
N TYR A 103 12.93 -14.34 -14.23
CA TYR A 103 12.75 -15.63 -13.55
C TYR A 103 13.76 -16.67 -14.06
N MET A 104 13.96 -16.76 -15.38
CA MET A 104 14.87 -17.74 -16.00
C MET A 104 16.35 -17.45 -15.75
N LYS A 105 16.71 -16.21 -15.38
CA LYS A 105 18.08 -15.80 -14.99
C LYS A 105 18.45 -16.18 -13.55
N LYS A 106 17.53 -16.76 -12.78
CA LYS A 106 17.81 -17.34 -11.46
C LYS A 106 18.31 -18.78 -11.58
#